data_AF-A0A9D4HY83-F1
#
_entry.id   AF-A0A9D4HY83-F1
#
_cell.length_a   1.000
_cell.length_b   1.000
_cell.length_c   1.000
_cell.angle_alpha   90.00
_cell.angle_beta   90.00
_cell.angle_gamma   90.00
#
_symmetry.space_group_name_H-M   'P 1'
#
loop_
_entity.id
_entity.type
_entity.pdbx_description
1 polymer ?
#
loop_
_entity_poly.entity_id
_entity_poly.type
_entity_poly.pdbx_seq_one_letter_code
_entity_poly.pdbx_strand_id
1 'polypeptide(L)'
;MDTRARIANRPRRDTKIYLTYLFTYGKTLLFGAPFPLLLIGNVIVVVQLARSRSRHQRMNISGQVRDTRSLSILMIALCVLFLVTVTPVSVGMVYLPYQREKNFALASVDPDTALYDAQYFKFFYSVAYLVSFFNSIFNFAIYVFSGSKFRAELVSMLCCKANYGIRSFGS
;
A
#
# COMPACT_ATOMS: atom_id res chain seq x y z
N MET A 1 3.03 -28.21 -48.31
CA MET A 1 3.26 -27.81 -46.91
C MET A 1 3.34 -26.29 -46.86
N ASP A 2 2.43 -25.66 -46.12
CA ASP A 2 1.96 -24.30 -46.34
C ASP A 2 2.78 -23.25 -45.56
N THR A 3 3.85 -22.76 -46.18
CA THR A 3 4.74 -21.72 -45.62
C THR A 3 4.08 -20.34 -45.64
N ARG A 4 3.03 -20.12 -46.45
CA ARG A 4 2.33 -18.83 -46.57
C ARG A 4 1.39 -18.57 -45.40
N ALA A 5 0.76 -19.60 -44.84
CA ALA A 5 -0.08 -19.47 -43.65
C ALA A 5 0.67 -19.00 -42.38
N ARG A 6 2.00 -19.19 -42.30
CA ARG A 6 2.81 -18.77 -41.13
C ARG A 6 3.15 -17.27 -41.13
N ILE A 7 3.14 -16.60 -42.28
CA ILE A 7 3.54 -15.19 -42.39
C ILE A 7 2.38 -14.25 -42.03
N ALA A 8 1.14 -14.63 -42.37
CA ALA A 8 -0.05 -13.81 -42.10
C ALA A 8 -0.40 -13.67 -40.59
N ASN A 9 0.15 -14.52 -39.71
CA ASN A 9 -0.18 -14.54 -38.28
C ASN A 9 0.88 -13.92 -37.35
N ARG A 10 2.01 -13.40 -37.88
CA ARG A 10 3.03 -12.69 -37.08
C ARG A 10 2.60 -11.33 -36.51
N PRO A 11 1.92 -10.42 -37.23
CA PRO A 11 1.74 -9.04 -36.75
C PRO A 11 0.81 -8.91 -35.53
N ARG A 12 -0.03 -9.92 -35.24
CA ARG A 12 -0.93 -9.91 -34.06
C ARG A 12 -0.21 -10.19 -32.73
N ARG A 13 0.98 -10.78 -32.76
CA ARG A 13 1.69 -11.17 -31.53
C ARG A 13 2.41 -9.97 -30.92
N ASP A 14 3.01 -9.13 -31.75
CA ASP A 14 3.81 -7.98 -31.32
C ASP A 14 2.94 -6.89 -30.70
N THR A 15 1.77 -6.57 -31.28
CA THR A 15 0.87 -5.54 -30.73
C THR A 15 0.38 -5.88 -29.32
N LYS A 16 0.14 -7.17 -29.03
CA LYS A 16 -0.29 -7.62 -27.68
C LYS A 16 0.82 -7.44 -26.65
N ILE A 17 2.08 -7.61 -27.06
CA ILE A 17 3.24 -7.43 -26.18
C ILE A 17 3.36 -5.95 -25.80
N TYR A 18 3.31 -5.04 -26.78
CA TYR A 18 3.38 -3.59 -26.50
C TYR A 18 2.23 -3.09 -25.63
N LEU A 19 1.00 -3.55 -25.88
CA LEU A 19 -0.16 -3.21 -25.05
C LEU A 19 0.01 -3.72 -23.61
N THR A 20 0.53 -4.94 -23.45
CA THR A 20 0.77 -5.51 -22.11
C THR A 20 1.84 -4.71 -21.37
N TYR A 21 2.93 -4.33 -22.04
CA TYR A 21 3.95 -3.47 -21.44
C TYR A 21 3.39 -2.10 -21.08
N LEU A 22 2.69 -1.43 -22.00
CA LEU A 22 2.11 -0.11 -21.75
C LEU A 22 1.15 -0.13 -20.55
N PHE A 23 0.26 -1.13 -20.47
CA PHE A 23 -0.63 -1.29 -19.32
C PHE A 23 0.12 -1.62 -18.02
N THR A 24 1.18 -2.43 -18.09
CA THR A 24 1.96 -2.81 -16.91
C THR A 24 2.75 -1.62 -16.40
N TYR A 25 3.47 -0.90 -17.27
CA TYR A 25 4.21 0.31 -16.90
C TYR A 25 3.28 1.43 -16.45
N GLY A 26 2.14 1.64 -17.11
CA GLY A 26 1.15 2.62 -16.68
C GLY A 26 0.62 2.34 -15.28
N LYS A 27 0.30 1.07 -14.97
CA LYS A 27 -0.07 0.65 -13.61
C LYS A 27 1.08 0.84 -12.64
N THR A 28 2.29 0.42 -12.97
CA THR A 28 3.45 0.56 -12.09
C THR A 28 3.77 2.03 -11.79
N LEU A 29 3.63 2.94 -12.76
CA LEU A 29 3.79 4.37 -12.54
C LEU A 29 2.66 4.92 -11.66
N LEU A 30 1.41 4.55 -11.92
CA LEU A 30 0.26 5.02 -11.16
C LEU A 30 0.28 4.51 -9.71
N PHE A 31 0.67 3.24 -9.49
CA PHE A 31 0.82 2.64 -8.17
C PHE A 31 2.14 2.99 -7.48
N GLY A 32 3.18 3.28 -8.27
CA GLY A 32 4.50 3.69 -7.78
C GLY A 32 4.54 5.14 -7.36
N ALA A 33 3.83 6.05 -8.05
CA ALA A 33 3.77 7.48 -7.73
C ALA A 33 3.34 7.85 -6.30
N PRO A 34 2.35 7.18 -5.66
CA PRO A 34 2.02 7.47 -4.27
C PRO A 34 3.16 7.13 -3.31
N PHE A 35 4.08 6.22 -3.66
CA PHE A 35 5.19 5.83 -2.78
C PHE A 35 6.18 6.99 -2.48
N PRO A 36 6.83 7.63 -3.48
CA PRO A 36 7.71 8.77 -3.21
C PRO A 36 6.94 9.95 -2.65
N LEU A 37 5.69 10.16 -3.04
CA LEU A 37 4.86 11.25 -2.50
C LEU A 37 4.57 11.05 -1.00
N LEU A 38 4.22 9.83 -0.60
CA LEU A 38 4.06 9.47 0.81
C LEU A 38 5.40 9.55 1.55
N LEU A 39 6.50 9.06 0.97
CA LEU A 39 7.81 9.14 1.60
C LEU A 39 8.22 10.59 1.88
N ILE A 40 8.11 11.46 0.88
CA ILE A 40 8.39 12.90 1.01
C ILE A 40 7.45 13.53 2.06
N GLY A 41 6.15 13.24 1.98
CA GLY A 41 5.16 13.73 2.94
C GLY A 41 5.50 13.34 4.38
N ASN A 42 5.92 12.10 4.60
CA ASN A 42 6.33 11.62 5.92
C ASN A 42 7.59 12.28 6.44
N VAL A 43 8.61 12.45 5.58
CA VAL A 43 9.82 13.17 5.95
C VAL A 43 9.47 14.60 6.38
N ILE A 44 8.61 15.29 5.63
CA ILE A 44 8.14 16.63 5.98
C ILE A 44 7.44 16.64 7.34
N VAL A 45 6.51 15.71 7.59
CA VAL A 45 5.79 15.61 8.87
C VAL A 45 6.75 15.36 10.04
N VAL A 46 7.71 14.45 9.88
CA VAL A 46 8.70 14.14 10.92
C VAL A 46 9.60 15.36 11.20
N VAL A 47 10.07 16.06 10.15
CA VAL A 47 10.88 17.27 10.30
C VAL A 47 10.11 18.39 10.98
N GLN A 48 8.85 18.61 10.60
CA GLN A 48 7.98 19.60 11.24
C GLN A 48 7.72 19.25 12.71
N LEU A 49 7.50 17.98 13.03
CA LEU A 49 7.32 17.52 14.41
C LEU A 49 8.59 17.72 15.25
N ALA A 50 9.76 17.43 14.69
CA ALA A 50 11.04 17.66 15.36
C ALA A 50 11.30 19.15 15.62
N ARG A 51 11.02 20.01 14.64
CA ARG A 51 11.12 21.47 14.80
C ARG A 51 10.14 22.00 15.83
N SER A 52 8.89 21.51 15.81
CA SER A 52 7.85 21.88 16.76
C SER A 52 8.24 21.50 18.20
N ARG A 53 8.79 20.31 18.40
CA ARG A 53 9.31 19.87 19.72
C ARG A 53 10.39 20.82 20.25
N SER A 54 11.38 21.15 19.43
CA SER A 54 12.46 22.07 19.83
C SER A 54 11.91 23.44 20.24
N ARG A 55 10.88 23.94 19.53
CA ARG A 55 10.23 25.20 19.86
C ARG A 55 9.37 25.14 21.12
N HIS A 56 8.65 24.05 21.34
CA HIS A 56 7.81 23.87 22.54
C HIS A 56 8.61 23.64 23.82
N GLN A 57 9.76 22.97 23.75
CA GLN A 57 10.67 22.85 24.89
C GLN A 57 11.13 24.22 25.43
N ARG A 58 11.15 25.26 24.59
CA ARG A 58 11.51 26.62 25.00
C ARG A 58 10.35 27.41 25.62
N MET A 59 9.10 26.97 25.45
CA MET A 59 7.92 27.75 25.85
C MET A 59 7.18 27.24 27.09
N ASN A 60 7.57 26.12 27.70
CA ASN A 60 6.96 25.59 28.95
C ASN A 60 5.41 25.47 28.95
N ILE A 61 4.76 25.43 27.79
CA ILE A 61 3.31 25.23 27.67
C ILE A 61 3.05 23.71 27.77
N SER A 62 2.69 23.24 28.95
CA SER A 62 2.58 21.81 29.27
C SER A 62 1.22 21.16 28.93
N GLY A 63 0.15 21.96 28.75
CA GLY A 63 -1.22 21.43 28.64
C GLY A 63 -1.69 21.03 27.23
N GLN A 64 -1.43 21.85 26.21
CA GLN A 64 -2.07 21.72 24.88
C GLN A 64 -1.27 20.83 23.89
N VAL A 65 -0.06 20.42 24.25
CA VAL A 65 0.89 19.68 23.39
C VAL A 65 0.56 18.18 23.30
N ARG A 66 -0.25 17.65 24.24
CA ARG A 66 -0.46 16.21 24.35
C ARG A 66 -1.32 15.63 23.21
N ASP A 67 -2.34 16.37 22.76
CA ASP A 67 -3.27 15.91 21.72
C ASP A 67 -2.66 15.93 20.31
N THR A 68 -1.90 16.98 19.96
CA THR A 68 -1.22 17.07 18.66
C THR A 68 -0.16 15.98 18.49
N ARG A 69 0.52 15.61 19.58
CA ARG A 69 1.50 14.53 19.59
C ARG A 69 0.88 13.17 19.25
N SER A 70 -0.33 12.89 19.73
CA SER A 70 -1.04 11.63 19.44
C SER A 70 -1.34 11.49 17.94
N LEU A 71 -1.84 12.57 17.33
CA LEU A 71 -2.16 12.60 15.90
C LEU A 71 -0.93 12.38 15.02
N SER A 72 0.20 13.04 15.33
CA SER A 72 1.43 12.87 14.55
C SER A 72 2.01 11.46 14.66
N ILE A 73 1.94 10.83 15.83
CA ILE A 73 2.35 9.43 16.02
C ILE A 73 1.48 8.50 15.17
N LEU A 74 0.16 8.72 15.17
CA LEU A 74 -0.77 7.94 14.34
C LEU A 74 -0.44 8.07 12.85
N MET A 75 -0.18 9.28 12.35
CA MET A 75 0.18 9.49 10.94
C MET A 75 1.48 8.76 10.58
N ILE A 76 2.50 8.85 11.43
CA ILE A 76 3.77 8.11 11.21
C ILE A 76 3.51 6.60 11.21
N ALA A 77 2.72 6.09 12.15
CA ALA A 77 2.40 4.67 12.24
C ALA A 77 1.67 4.17 10.99
N LEU A 78 0.66 4.90 10.51
CA LEU A 78 -0.08 4.57 9.28
C LEU A 78 0.84 4.53 8.07
N CYS A 79 1.79 5.44 7.99
CA CYS A 79 2.72 5.50 6.87
C CYS A 79 3.79 4.40 6.89
N VAL A 80 4.33 4.07 8.06
CA VAL A 80 5.24 2.93 8.23
C VAL A 80 4.51 1.64 7.88
N LEU A 81 3.29 1.47 8.39
CA LEU A 81 2.43 0.33 8.07
C LEU A 81 2.16 0.24 6.57
N PHE A 82 1.83 1.35 5.92
CA PHE A 82 1.62 1.40 4.48
C PHE A 82 2.85 0.94 3.73
N LEU A 83 4.02 1.46 4.09
CA LEU A 83 5.28 1.11 3.46
C LEU A 83 5.57 -0.40 3.61
N VAL A 84 5.48 -0.93 4.83
CA VAL A 84 5.74 -2.36 5.09
C VAL A 84 4.77 -3.28 4.35
N THR A 85 3.50 -2.90 4.26
CA THR A 85 2.46 -3.77 3.68
C THR A 85 2.35 -3.68 2.16
N VAL A 86 2.65 -2.53 1.56
CA VAL A 86 2.48 -2.29 0.11
C VAL A 86 3.77 -2.53 -0.67
N THR A 87 4.94 -2.24 -0.08
CA THR A 87 6.23 -2.40 -0.77
C THR A 87 6.47 -3.80 -1.35
N PRO A 88 6.19 -4.92 -0.64
CA PRO A 88 6.42 -6.26 -1.19
C PRO A 88 5.63 -6.53 -2.49
N VAL A 89 4.38 -6.07 -2.56
CA VAL A 89 3.54 -6.21 -3.76
C VAL A 89 4.08 -5.35 -4.90
N SER A 90 4.42 -4.09 -4.61
CA SER A 90 4.97 -3.17 -5.62
C SER A 90 6.29 -3.69 -6.21
N VAL A 91 7.20 -4.19 -5.37
CA VAL A 91 8.45 -4.83 -5.81
C VAL A 91 8.15 -6.07 -6.66
N GLY A 92 7.21 -6.91 -6.22
CA GLY A 92 6.78 -8.09 -6.99
C GLY A 92 6.23 -7.73 -8.36
N MET A 93 5.46 -6.65 -8.49
CA MET A 93 4.91 -6.16 -9.76
C MET A 93 5.99 -5.66 -10.72
N VAL A 94 7.01 -4.98 -10.21
CA VAL A 94 8.18 -4.54 -11.00
C VAL A 94 9.03 -5.72 -11.44
N TYR A 95 9.19 -6.73 -10.58
CA TYR A 95 10.03 -7.89 -10.84
C TYR A 95 9.36 -8.97 -11.71
N LEU A 96 8.03 -9.04 -11.71
CA LEU A 96 7.23 -10.00 -12.47
C LEU A 96 7.61 -10.12 -13.97
N PRO A 97 7.75 -9.04 -14.77
CA PRO A 97 8.10 -9.15 -16.18
C PRO A 97 9.47 -9.80 -16.38
N TYR A 98 10.47 -9.42 -15.56
CA TYR A 98 11.80 -10.00 -15.59
C TYR A 98 11.75 -11.51 -15.29
N GLN A 99 10.99 -11.91 -14.27
CA GLN A 99 10.87 -13.34 -13.95
C GLN A 99 10.15 -14.12 -15.06
N ARG A 100 9.14 -13.53 -15.71
CA ARG A 100 8.47 -14.20 -16.84
C ARG A 100 9.45 -14.48 -17.97
N GLU A 101 10.25 -13.49 -18.35
CA GLU A 101 11.25 -13.64 -19.42
C GLU A 101 12.29 -14.71 -19.07
N LYS A 102 12.85 -14.68 -17.85
CA LYS A 102 13.78 -15.70 -17.35
C LYS A 102 13.15 -17.10 -17.41
N ASN A 103 11.93 -17.27 -16.90
CA ASN A 103 11.24 -18.56 -16.91
C ASN A 103 10.93 -19.06 -18.33
N PHE A 104 10.59 -18.17 -19.27
CA PHE A 104 10.40 -18.56 -20.67
C PHE A 104 11.68 -19.07 -21.32
N ALA A 105 12.82 -18.41 -21.05
CA ALA A 105 14.12 -18.88 -21.56
C ALA A 105 14.49 -20.23 -20.92
N LEU A 106 14.32 -20.36 -19.60
CA LEU A 106 14.66 -21.57 -18.87
C LEU A 106 13.79 -22.77 -19.26
N ALA A 107 12.50 -22.56 -19.55
CA ALA A 107 11.57 -23.62 -19.94
C ALA A 107 11.98 -24.37 -21.22
N SER A 108 12.84 -23.77 -22.05
CA SER A 108 13.37 -24.42 -23.26
C SER A 108 14.54 -25.38 -22.98
N VAL A 109 15.23 -25.20 -21.86
CA VAL A 109 16.43 -25.97 -21.47
C VAL A 109 16.10 -26.96 -20.35
N ASP A 110 15.38 -26.48 -19.32
CA ASP A 110 15.01 -27.24 -18.13
C ASP A 110 13.59 -26.82 -17.68
N PRO A 111 12.55 -27.54 -18.14
CA PRO A 111 11.16 -27.18 -17.86
C PRO A 111 10.77 -27.41 -16.39
N ASP A 112 11.39 -28.37 -15.70
CA ASP A 112 11.06 -28.69 -14.32
C ASP A 112 11.56 -27.59 -13.38
N THR A 113 12.80 -27.13 -13.57
CA THR A 113 13.34 -25.99 -12.82
C THR A 113 12.57 -24.70 -13.11
N ALA A 114 12.18 -24.45 -14.37
CA ALA A 114 11.36 -23.29 -14.71
C ALA A 114 9.98 -23.31 -14.05
N LEU A 115 9.35 -24.49 -13.95
CA LEU A 115 8.08 -24.65 -13.26
C LEU A 115 8.21 -24.41 -11.75
N TYR A 116 9.27 -24.95 -11.14
CA TYR A 116 9.56 -24.74 -9.72
C TYR A 116 9.77 -23.26 -9.39
N ASP A 117 10.61 -22.56 -10.16
CA ASP A 117 10.87 -21.11 -9.99
C ASP A 117 9.57 -20.30 -10.14
N ALA A 118 8.71 -20.66 -11.10
CA ALA A 118 7.43 -19.99 -11.31
C ALA A 118 6.46 -20.22 -10.14
N GLN A 119 6.39 -21.43 -9.59
CA GLN A 119 5.55 -21.75 -8.42
C GLN A 119 6.04 -21.05 -7.15
N TYR A 120 7.35 -21.04 -6.92
CA TYR A 120 7.96 -20.35 -5.78
C TYR A 120 7.67 -18.85 -5.82
N PHE A 121 7.88 -18.22 -6.98
CA PHE A 121 7.57 -16.81 -7.16
C PHE A 121 6.08 -16.52 -6.96
N LYS A 122 5.20 -17.38 -7.49
CA LYS A 122 3.74 -17.25 -7.30
C LYS A 122 3.37 -17.32 -5.81
N PHE A 123 3.95 -18.24 -5.05
CA PHE A 123 3.73 -18.36 -3.61
C PHE A 123 4.16 -17.07 -2.87
N PHE A 124 5.40 -16.61 -3.10
CA PHE A 124 5.90 -15.38 -2.48
C PHE A 124 5.00 -14.18 -2.82
N TYR A 125 4.59 -14.06 -4.08
CA TYR A 125 3.71 -12.99 -4.53
C TYR A 125 2.32 -13.07 -3.88
N SER A 126 1.76 -14.27 -3.71
CA SER A 126 0.52 -14.47 -2.96
C SER A 126 0.62 -14.05 -1.50
N VAL A 127 1.75 -14.35 -0.84
CA VAL A 127 2.01 -13.90 0.54
C VAL A 127 2.12 -12.38 0.60
N ALA A 128 2.87 -11.76 -0.30
CA ALA A 128 2.96 -10.29 -0.40
C ALA A 128 1.57 -9.67 -0.59
N TYR A 129 0.74 -10.26 -1.46
CA TYR A 129 -0.62 -9.79 -1.72
C TYR A 129 -1.50 -9.91 -0.47
N LEU A 130 -1.40 -11.02 0.27
CA LEU A 130 -2.09 -11.18 1.55
C LEU A 130 -1.65 -10.11 2.56
N VAL A 131 -0.35 -9.82 2.64
CA VAL A 131 0.21 -8.77 3.50
C VAL A 131 -0.37 -7.39 3.16
N SER A 132 -0.64 -7.12 1.89
CA SER A 132 -1.27 -5.84 1.49
C SER A 132 -2.70 -5.68 2.01
N PHE A 133 -3.47 -6.77 2.17
CA PHE A 133 -4.81 -6.70 2.77
C PHE A 133 -4.77 -6.33 4.24
N PHE A 134 -3.71 -6.70 4.96
CA PHE A 134 -3.54 -6.29 6.35
C PHE A 134 -3.41 -4.77 6.49
N ASN A 135 -3.01 -4.03 5.45
CA ASN A 135 -2.99 -2.56 5.48
C ASN A 135 -4.34 -1.98 5.89
N SER A 136 -5.42 -2.40 5.24
CA SER A 136 -6.77 -1.91 5.53
C SER A 136 -7.23 -2.31 6.94
N ILE A 137 -6.91 -3.54 7.35
CA ILE A 137 -7.25 -4.08 8.69
C ILE A 137 -6.53 -3.27 9.77
N PHE A 138 -5.23 -3.04 9.61
CA PHE A 138 -4.44 -2.30 10.59
C PHE A 138 -4.77 -0.81 10.60
N ASN A 139 -5.08 -0.19 9.46
CA ASN A 139 -5.59 1.18 9.43
C ASN A 139 -6.85 1.29 10.30
N PHE A 140 -7.83 0.41 10.08
CA PHE A 140 -9.04 0.35 10.90
C PHE A 140 -8.72 0.14 12.38
N ALA A 141 -7.86 -0.83 12.72
CA ALA A 141 -7.43 -1.08 14.09
C ALA A 141 -6.77 0.14 14.74
N ILE A 142 -5.87 0.83 14.03
CA ILE A 142 -5.17 2.03 14.52
C ILE A 142 -6.18 3.13 14.83
N TYR A 143 -7.16 3.38 13.97
CA TYR A 143 -8.22 4.36 14.22
C TYR A 143 -9.07 3.99 15.44
N VAL A 144 -9.45 2.71 15.55
CA VAL A 144 -10.18 2.18 16.71
C VAL A 144 -9.40 2.37 18.00
N PHE A 145 -8.11 2.05 18.03
CA PHE A 145 -7.34 2.12 19.29
C PHE A 145 -6.89 3.53 19.65
N SER A 146 -6.66 4.40 18.67
CA SER A 146 -6.07 5.72 18.89
C SER A 146 -7.10 6.82 19.19
N GLY A 147 -8.34 6.69 18.69
CA GLY A 147 -9.38 7.71 18.87
C GLY A 147 -10.33 7.40 20.02
N SER A 148 -10.28 8.14 21.13
CA SER A 148 -11.35 8.10 22.14
C SER A 148 -12.70 8.54 21.54
N LYS A 149 -12.69 9.56 20.68
CA LYS A 149 -13.87 10.03 19.94
C LYS A 149 -14.41 8.96 18.99
N PHE A 150 -13.55 8.34 18.19
CA PHE A 150 -13.95 7.29 17.27
C PHE A 150 -14.54 6.09 18.01
N ARG A 151 -13.94 5.67 19.14
CA ARG A 151 -14.52 4.62 19.98
C ARG A 151 -15.88 5.00 20.55
N ALA A 152 -16.05 6.24 21.00
CA ALA A 152 -17.34 6.70 21.51
C ALA A 152 -18.44 6.66 20.44
N GLU A 153 -18.12 7.08 19.20
CA GLU A 153 -19.05 6.97 18.07
C GLU A 153 -19.30 5.52 17.66
N LEU A 154 -18.26 4.68 17.58
CA LEU A 154 -18.39 3.27 17.24
C LEU A 154 -19.25 2.51 18.26
N VAL A 155 -19.07 2.78 19.55
CA VAL A 155 -19.91 2.23 20.62
C VAL A 155 -21.34 2.75 20.51
N SER A 156 -21.53 4.03 20.19
CA SER A 156 -22.85 4.62 19.96
C SER A 156 -23.59 3.90 18.82
N MET A 157 -22.89 3.60 17.71
CA MET A 157 -23.44 2.88 16.56
C MET A 157 -23.72 1.40 16.88
N LEU A 158 -22.79 0.70 17.54
CA LEU A 158 -22.89 -0.75 17.80
C LEU A 158 -23.82 -1.11 18.95
N CYS A 159 -23.86 -0.31 20.00
CA CYS A 159 -24.67 -0.62 21.19
C CYS A 159 -26.12 -0.14 21.08
N CYS A 160 -26.57 0.31 19.90
CA CYS A 160 -27.91 0.84 19.64
C CYS A 160 -28.40 1.72 20.80
N LYS A 161 -27.52 2.55 21.37
CA LYS A 161 -27.94 3.50 22.39
C LYS A 161 -28.80 4.49 21.63
N ALA A 162 -30.11 4.26 21.66
CA ALA A 162 -31.08 5.19 21.13
C ALA A 162 -30.71 6.54 21.72
N ASN A 163 -30.24 7.45 20.86
CA ASN A 163 -30.11 8.85 21.20
C ASN A 163 -31.54 9.35 21.43
N TYR A 164 -32.11 9.03 22.59
CA TYR A 164 -33.19 9.81 23.16
C TYR A 164 -32.57 11.18 23.34
N GLY A 165 -32.92 12.07 22.43
CA GLY A 165 -32.35 13.40 22.31
C GLY A 165 -32.41 14.10 23.65
N ILE A 166 -31.25 14.28 24.27
CA ILE A 166 -31.04 15.35 25.22
C ILE A 166 -30.04 16.28 24.55
N ARG A 167 -30.56 17.04 23.57
CA ARG A 167 -30.03 18.37 23.29
C ARG A 167 -30.30 19.21 24.54
N SER A 168 -29.41 19.21 25.52
CA SER A 168 -29.35 20.33 26.46
C SER A 168 -28.57 21.44 25.78
N PHE A 169 -29.29 22.24 24.99
CA PHE A 169 -28.91 23.62 24.74
C PHE A 169 -29.16 24.38 26.05
N GLY A 170 -28.11 24.98 26.61
CA GLY A 170 -28.14 25.82 27.80
C GLY A 170 -26.98 25.47 28.74
N SER A 171 -26.05 26.35 29.09
CA SER A 171 -25.95 27.81 28.93
C SER A 171 -24.48 28.20 29.00
#